data_AF-A0A060CMI9-F1
#
_entry.id   AF-A0A060CMI9-F1
#
_cell.length_a   1.000
_cell.length_b   1.000
_cell.length_c   1.000
_cell.angle_alpha   90.00
_cell.angle_beta   90.00
_cell.angle_gamma   90.00
#
_symmetry.space_group_name_H-M   'P 1'
#
loop_
_entity.id
_entity.type
_entity.pdbx_description
1 polymer ?
#
loop_
_entity_poly.entity_id
_entity_poly.type
_entity_poly.pdbx_seq_one_letter_code
_entity_poly.pdbx_strand_id
1 'polypeptide(L)' 'MEPNQEGIAFYRSLFEECKKYNIEPLVTLCHFDVPMHLVTEYGSWRDRKMVAFFTRYARTCFEAF' A
#
# COMPACT_ATOMS: atom_id res chain seq x y z
N MET A 1 -2.11 14.67 -3.71
CA MET A 1 -2.98 13.48 -3.84
C MET A 1 -3.00 12.85 -2.49
N GLU A 2 -4.19 12.60 -1.97
CA GLU A 2 -4.40 12.01 -0.65
C GLU A 2 -4.62 10.49 -0.76
N PRO A 3 -4.27 9.70 0.26
CA PRO A 3 -4.57 8.28 0.29
C PRO A 3 -6.06 8.02 0.47
N ASN A 4 -6.54 6.90 -0.10
CA ASN A 4 -7.94 6.48 0.04
C ASN A 4 -8.23 6.06 1.49
N GLN A 5 -9.06 6.84 2.19
CA GLN A 5 -9.39 6.62 3.59
C GLN A 5 -10.16 5.31 3.82
N GLU A 6 -11.01 4.88 2.87
CA GLU A 6 -11.73 3.61 3.00
C GLU A 6 -10.77 2.41 2.93
N GLY A 7 -9.74 2.48 2.10
CA GLY A 7 -8.69 1.47 2.03
C GLY A 7 -7.90 1.36 3.34
N ILE A 8 -7.58 2.49 3.97
CA ILE A 8 -6.91 2.51 5.27
C ILE A 8 -7.83 1.92 6.36
N ALA A 9 -9.10 2.30 6.38
CA ALA A 9 -10.07 1.79 7.36
C ALA A 9 -10.25 0.26 7.25
N PHE A 10 -10.26 -0.29 6.03
CA PHE A 10 -10.31 -1.73 5.80
C PHE A 10 -9.13 -2.46 6.44
N TYR A 11 -7.89 -2.07 6.12
CA TYR A 11 -6.70 -2.74 6.67
C TYR A 11 -6.53 -2.53 8.17
N ARG A 12 -6.91 -1.35 8.70
CA ARG A 12 -6.94 -1.12 10.16
C ARG A 12 -7.88 -2.11 10.85
N SER A 13 -9.07 -2.32 10.28
CA SER A 13 -10.05 -3.26 10.84
C SER A 13 -9.53 -4.70 10.79
N LEU A 14 -8.86 -5.09 9.68
CA LEU A 14 -8.22 -6.38 9.55
C LEU A 14 -7.14 -6.60 10.60
N PHE A 15 -6.24 -5.62 10.79
CA PHE A 15 -5.14 -5.74 11.76
C PHE A 15 -5.61 -5.75 13.20
N GLU A 16 -6.64 -4.97 13.56
CA GLU A 16 -7.26 -5.04 14.89
C GLU A 16 -7.89 -6.42 15.15
N GLU A 17 -8.56 -7.03 14.16
CA GLU A 17 -9.10 -8.40 14.33
C GLU A 17 -7.98 -9.44 14.45
N CYS A 18 -6.87 -9.33 13.71
CA CYS A 18 -5.70 -10.20 13.90
C CYS A 18 -5.11 -10.06 15.31
N LYS A 19 -4.94 -8.82 15.79
CA LYS A 19 -4.39 -8.50 17.10
C LYS A 19 -5.26 -9.05 18.24
N LYS A 20 -6.59 -9.01 18.09
CA LYS A 20 -7.55 -9.62 19.04
C LYS A 20 -7.28 -11.11 19.29
N TYR A 21 -6.73 -11.83 18.31
CA TYR A 21 -6.35 -13.25 18.43
C TYR A 21 -4.84 -13.47 18.61
N ASN A 22 -4.05 -12.43 18.91
CA ASN A 22 -2.58 -12.49 19.01
C ASN A 22 -1.90 -13.00 17.73
N ILE A 23 -2.44 -12.65 16.56
CA ILE A 23 -1.84 -12.97 15.25
C ILE A 23 -1.05 -11.76 14.78
N GLU A 24 0.25 -11.94 14.54
CA GLU A 24 1.13 -10.89 14.00
C GLU A 24 1.04 -10.87 12.46
N PRO A 25 0.57 -9.76 11.84
CA PRO A 25 0.51 -9.67 10.38
C PRO A 25 1.90 -9.43 9.76
N LEU A 26 2.31 -10.28 8.81
CA LEU A 26 3.46 -10.02 7.96
C LEU A 26 2.99 -9.45 6.60
N VAL A 27 3.15 -8.15 6.41
CA VAL A 27 2.61 -7.44 5.24
C VAL A 27 3.66 -7.32 4.12
N THR A 28 3.28 -7.73 2.91
CA THR A 28 4.05 -7.46 1.68
C THR A 28 3.47 -6.24 0.97
N LEU A 29 4.23 -5.16 0.86
CA LEU A 29 3.74 -3.88 0.30
C LEU A 29 3.46 -3.90 -1.21
N CYS A 30 4.11 -4.77 -1.97
CA CYS A 30 3.91 -4.87 -3.42
C CYS A 30 3.91 -6.35 -3.79
N HIS A 31 2.77 -6.85 -4.25
CA HIS A 31 2.55 -8.26 -4.57
C HIS A 31 2.00 -8.39 -6.00
N PHE A 32 2.80 -7.95 -6.97
CA PHE A 32 2.49 -7.99 -8.42
C PHE A 32 1.21 -7.24 -8.82
N ASP A 33 0.81 -6.24 -8.03
CA ASP A 33 -0.48 -5.54 -8.06
C ASP A 33 -0.33 -4.03 -8.34
N VAL A 34 0.63 -3.66 -9.20
CA VAL A 34 0.87 -2.26 -9.56
C VAL A 34 -0.40 -1.63 -10.17
N PRO A 35 -0.83 -0.44 -9.73
CA PRO A 35 -2.00 0.23 -10.31
C PRO A 35 -1.92 0.38 -11.82
N MET A 36 -2.97 0.00 -12.54
CA MET A 36 -3.00 0.02 -14.01
C MET A 36 -2.69 1.40 -14.61
N HIS A 37 -3.11 2.48 -13.94
CA HIS A 37 -2.75 3.84 -14.36
C HIS A 37 -1.23 4.06 -14.43
N LEU A 38 -0.47 3.51 -13.49
CA LEU A 38 0.99 3.61 -13.51
C LEU A 38 1.62 2.74 -14.61
N VAL A 39 0.96 1.66 -14.98
CA VAL A 39 1.38 0.81 -16.10
C VAL A 39 1.17 1.53 -17.43
N THR A 40 -0.01 2.12 -17.64
CA THR A 40 -0.37 2.76 -18.91
C THR A 40 0.35 4.07 -19.15
N GLU A 41 0.45 4.94 -18.12
CA GLU A 41 1.02 6.28 -18.27
C GLU A 41 2.55 6.31 -18.17
N TYR A 42 3.13 5.43 -17.35
CA TYR A 42 4.56 5.48 -17.02
C TYR A 42 5.30 4.19 -17.39
N GLY A 43 4.64 3.20 -18.00
CA GLY A 43 5.28 1.93 -18.34
C GLY A 43 5.71 1.12 -17.12
N SER A 44 5.09 1.36 -15.95
CA SER A 44 5.42 0.73 -14.67
C SER A 44 6.89 0.96 -14.27
N TRP A 45 7.55 -0.04 -13.69
CA TRP A 45 8.93 0.02 -13.18
C TRP A 45 10.02 0.36 -14.22
N ARG A 46 9.66 0.57 -15.48
CA ARG A 46 10.56 1.12 -16.50
C ARG A 46 10.81 2.62 -16.32
N ASP A 47 9.91 3.35 -15.66
CA ASP A 47 10.07 4.77 -15.34
C ASP A 47 10.58 4.97 -13.92
N ARG A 48 11.62 5.80 -13.76
CA ARG A 48 12.23 6.14 -12.48
C ARG A 48 11.26 6.83 -11.51
N LYS A 49 10.20 7.49 -12.00
CA LYS A 49 9.14 8.11 -11.18
C LYS A 49 8.44 7.09 -10.27
N MET A 50 8.45 5.80 -10.63
CA MET A 50 7.91 4.73 -9.80
C MET A 50 8.53 4.69 -8.40
N VAL A 51 9.82 5.05 -8.27
CA VAL A 51 10.47 5.13 -6.95
C VAL A 51 9.73 6.12 -6.06
N ALA A 52 9.45 7.32 -6.55
CA ALA A 52 8.74 8.34 -5.77
C ALA A 52 7.29 7.94 -5.45
N PHE A 53 6.59 7.33 -6.41
CA PHE A 53 5.22 6.85 -6.20
C PHE A 53 5.15 5.74 -5.15
N PHE A 54 6.04 4.75 -5.27
CA PHE A 54 6.10 3.64 -4.33
C PHE A 54 6.57 4.07 -2.94
N THR A 55 7.60 4.93 -2.84
CA THR A 55 8.05 5.46 -1.55
C THR A 55 6.95 6.25 -0.84
N ARG A 56 6.15 7.04 -1.57
CA ARG A 56 4.99 7.73 -0.99
C ARG A 56 3.95 6.74 -0.46
N TYR A 57 3.60 5.72 -1.25
CA TYR A 57 2.69 4.66 -0.83
C TYR A 57 3.19 3.92 0.43
N ALA A 58 4.46 3.48 0.41
CA ALA A 58 5.06 2.78 1.54
C ALA A 58 5.09 3.63 2.82
N ARG A 59 5.41 4.93 2.70
CA ARG A 59 5.36 5.87 3.82
C ARG A 59 3.95 5.96 4.42
N THR A 60 2.93 6.09 3.58
CA THR A 60 1.53 6.10 4.06
C THR A 60 1.19 4.82 4.81
N CYS A 61 1.60 3.65 4.33
CA CYS A 61 1.37 2.38 5.05
C CYS A 61 2.08 2.36 6.41
N PHE A 62 3.34 2.76 6.48
CA PHE A 62 4.12 2.79 7.74
C PHE A 62 3.63 3.82 8.76
N GLU A 63 3.03 4.92 8.30
CA GLU A 63 2.45 5.93 9.20
C GLU A 63 1.03 5.54 9.66
N ALA A 64 0.30 4.73 8.89
CA ALA A 64 -1.08 4.38 9.18
C ALA A 64 -1.26 3.15 10.09
N PHE A 65 -0.35 2.16 10.01
CA PHE A 65 -0.49 0.84 10.63
C PHE A 65 0.71 0.51 11.52
#